data_AF-A0A8C5SWG6-F1
#
_entry.id   AF-A0A8C5SWG6-F1
#
_cell.length_a   1.000
_cell.length_b   1.000
_cell.length_c   1.000
_cell.angle_alpha   90.00
_cell.angle_beta   90.00
_cell.angle_gamma   90.00
#
_symmetry.space_group_name_H-M   'P 1'
#
loop_
_entity.id
_entity.type
_entity.pdbx_description
1 polymer ?
#
loop_
_entity_poly.entity_id
_entity_poly.type
_entity_poly.pdbx_seq_one_letter_code
_entity_poly.pdbx_strand_id
1 'polypeptide(L)'
;MQQLSTNPNEKWEKEKKKSSRMSFLLFAVTALHVLILILLFVATLDKSWWVLPNSETVNIWNECLMDNQHQNWTCHPVSDSKWLHGVQAFMVLSLLFSSLAFIIFMWQLYTMKRGSLFYATGIFQILTAVSVFTAALIYTIHVDTFQQGRMPGGSYGHCFVLAWLAFPLALVSGIVYIHLRKKE
;
A
#
# COMPACT_ATOMS: atom_id res chain seq x y z
N MET A 1 -31.76 45.63 -5.23
CA MET A 1 -30.94 44.46 -4.86
C MET A 1 -30.79 43.60 -6.11
N GLN A 2 -29.55 43.51 -6.60
CA GLN A 2 -29.17 42.95 -7.90
C GLN A 2 -29.55 41.46 -8.00
N GLN A 3 -30.46 41.09 -8.90
CA GLN A 3 -30.58 39.69 -9.34
C GLN A 3 -29.40 39.40 -10.29
N LEU A 4 -28.48 38.53 -9.86
CA LEU A 4 -27.44 37.99 -10.72
C LEU A 4 -28.09 37.09 -11.79
N SER A 5 -28.37 37.67 -12.97
CA SER A 5 -28.64 36.93 -14.20
C SER A 5 -27.40 36.10 -14.54
N THR A 6 -27.39 34.83 -14.13
CA THR A 6 -26.33 33.90 -14.51
C THR A 6 -26.59 33.44 -15.93
N ASN A 7 -25.68 33.80 -16.85
CA ASN A 7 -25.77 33.45 -18.27
C ASN A 7 -25.90 31.92 -18.41
N PRO A 8 -26.91 31.38 -19.12
CA PRO A 8 -27.08 29.96 -19.33
C PRO A 8 -25.82 29.26 -19.85
N ASN A 9 -25.07 29.91 -20.75
CA ASN A 9 -23.83 29.37 -21.31
C ASN A 9 -22.73 29.21 -20.24
N GLU A 10 -22.66 30.13 -19.28
CA GLU A 10 -21.70 30.05 -18.17
C GLU A 10 -22.07 28.91 -17.19
N LYS A 11 -23.37 28.65 -17.01
CA LYS A 11 -23.86 27.52 -16.21
C LYS A 11 -23.53 26.18 -16.88
N TRP A 12 -23.74 26.06 -18.19
CA TRP A 12 -23.41 24.85 -18.97
C TRP A 12 -21.90 24.56 -18.99
N GLU A 13 -21.06 25.58 -19.15
CA GLU A 13 -19.60 25.44 -19.07
C GLU A 13 -19.14 25.02 -17.66
N LYS A 14 -19.73 25.58 -16.60
CA LYS A 14 -19.45 25.17 -15.20
C LYS A 14 -19.82 23.71 -14.94
N GLU A 15 -20.97 23.25 -15.45
CA GLU A 15 -21.41 21.85 -15.32
C GLU A 15 -20.53 20.89 -16.13
N LYS A 16 -20.17 21.22 -17.37
CA LYS A 16 -19.19 20.43 -18.17
C LYS A 16 -17.84 20.34 -17.47
N LYS A 17 -17.32 21.47 -16.98
CA LYS A 17 -16.05 21.53 -16.24
C LYS A 17 -16.14 20.77 -14.91
N LYS A 18 -17.29 20.72 -14.26
CA LYS A 18 -17.53 19.93 -13.05
C LYS A 18 -17.55 18.43 -13.36
N SER A 19 -18.28 18.01 -14.38
CA SER A 19 -18.38 16.61 -14.83
C SER A 19 -17.02 16.05 -15.29
N SER A 20 -16.28 16.78 -16.13
CA SER A 20 -14.95 16.37 -16.60
C SER A 20 -13.94 16.20 -15.46
N ARG A 21 -13.93 17.10 -14.47
CA ARG A 21 -13.06 16.99 -13.29
C ARG A 21 -13.38 15.75 -12.45
N MET A 22 -14.65 15.36 -12.37
CA MET A 22 -15.11 14.25 -11.56
C MET A 22 -14.65 12.89 -12.12
N SER A 23 -14.72 12.72 -13.44
CA SER A 23 -14.23 11.52 -14.13
C SER A 23 -12.71 11.35 -14.00
N PHE A 24 -11.95 12.45 -14.13
CA PHE A 24 -10.49 12.41 -13.98
C PHE A 24 -10.07 12.02 -12.56
N LEU A 25 -10.72 12.59 -11.53
CA LEU A 25 -10.45 12.26 -10.13
C LEU A 25 -10.70 10.78 -9.85
N LEU A 26 -11.80 10.22 -10.36
CA LEU A 26 -12.13 8.81 -10.16
C LEU A 26 -11.10 7.87 -10.80
N PHE A 27 -10.66 8.19 -12.02
CA PHE A 27 -9.61 7.43 -12.70
C PHE A 27 -8.28 7.52 -11.92
N ALA A 28 -7.90 8.73 -11.49
CA ALA A 28 -6.68 8.94 -10.73
C ALA A 28 -6.68 8.17 -9.40
N VAL A 29 -7.81 8.15 -8.68
CA VAL A 29 -7.95 7.41 -7.42
C VAL A 29 -7.93 5.90 -7.66
N THR A 30 -8.57 5.41 -8.72
CA THR A 30 -8.48 3.99 -9.12
C THR A 30 -7.04 3.59 -9.42
N ALA A 31 -6.34 4.38 -10.24
CA ALA A 31 -4.95 4.12 -10.61
C ALA A 31 -4.02 4.16 -9.40
N LEU A 32 -4.22 5.11 -8.48
CA LEU A 32 -3.51 5.20 -7.22
C LEU A 32 -3.73 3.94 -6.36
N HIS A 33 -4.98 3.45 -6.26
CA HIS A 33 -5.28 2.22 -5.53
C HIS A 33 -4.55 1.01 -6.13
N VAL A 34 -4.61 0.83 -7.45
CA VAL A 34 -3.90 -0.26 -8.14
C VAL A 34 -2.39 -0.16 -7.93
N LEU A 35 -1.82 1.04 -7.98
CA LEU A 35 -0.41 1.26 -7.65
C LEU A 35 -0.07 0.80 -6.23
N ILE A 36 -0.89 1.17 -5.24
CA ILE A 36 -0.71 0.74 -3.84
C ILE A 36 -0.75 -0.79 -3.72
N LEU A 37 -1.69 -1.46 -4.39
CA LEU A 37 -1.77 -2.92 -4.41
C LEU A 37 -0.51 -3.56 -4.99
N ILE A 38 0.01 -3.03 -6.10
CA ILE A 38 1.26 -3.51 -6.70
C ILE A 38 2.42 -3.33 -5.73
N LEU A 39 2.55 -2.14 -5.12
CA LEU A 39 3.60 -1.86 -4.14
C LEU A 39 3.54 -2.82 -2.95
N LEU A 40 2.34 -3.07 -2.40
CA LEU A 40 2.14 -4.00 -1.28
C LEU A 40 2.43 -5.45 -1.68
N PHE A 41 2.05 -5.85 -2.88
CA PHE A 41 2.31 -7.20 -3.39
C PHE A 41 3.81 -7.45 -3.56
N VAL A 42 4.52 -6.52 -4.22
CA VAL A 42 5.98 -6.59 -4.37
C VAL A 42 6.66 -6.54 -3.02
N ALA A 43 6.27 -5.60 -2.14
CA ALA A 43 6.83 -5.53 -0.79
C ALA A 43 6.56 -6.80 0.02
N THR A 44 5.46 -7.52 -0.20
CA THR A 44 5.17 -8.74 0.56
C THR A 44 5.93 -9.95 0.01
N LEU A 45 6.07 -10.10 -1.30
CA LEU A 45 6.55 -11.34 -1.92
C LEU A 45 8.00 -11.28 -2.43
N ASP A 46 8.49 -10.11 -2.78
CA ASP A 46 9.80 -9.99 -3.42
C ASP A 46 10.95 -10.04 -2.40
N LYS A 47 12.10 -10.52 -2.88
CA LYS A 47 13.26 -10.81 -2.05
C LYS A 47 14.22 -9.64 -1.93
N SER A 48 13.87 -8.64 -1.14
CA SER A 48 14.77 -7.50 -0.88
C SER A 48 14.31 -6.62 0.27
N TRP A 49 14.06 -7.21 1.43
CA TRP A 49 13.85 -6.41 2.65
C TRP A 49 15.17 -5.99 3.27
N TRP A 50 16.17 -6.87 3.20
CA TRP A 50 17.53 -6.62 3.65
C TRP A 50 18.54 -7.12 2.62
N VAL A 51 19.59 -6.35 2.38
CA VAL A 51 20.70 -6.72 1.49
C VAL A 51 21.95 -6.89 2.35
N LEU A 52 22.54 -8.09 2.30
CA LEU A 52 23.78 -8.40 3.01
C LEU A 52 25.00 -7.87 2.24
N PRO A 53 26.16 -7.69 2.91
CA PRO A 53 27.38 -7.19 2.29
C PRO A 53 27.90 -8.03 1.11
N ASN A 54 27.59 -9.33 1.09
CA ASN A 54 27.93 -10.27 0.00
C ASN A 54 26.95 -10.20 -1.18
N SER A 55 26.10 -9.17 -1.26
CA SER A 55 25.04 -9.00 -2.27
C SER A 55 23.93 -10.07 -2.22
N GLU A 56 23.87 -10.87 -1.16
CA GLU A 56 22.73 -11.75 -0.92
C GLU A 56 21.55 -10.96 -0.37
N THR A 57 20.35 -11.26 -0.86
CA THR A 57 19.11 -10.57 -0.47
C THR A 57 18.26 -11.46 0.41
N VAL A 58 17.76 -10.90 1.51
CA VAL A 58 16.86 -11.59 2.44
C VAL A 58 15.47 -10.97 2.34
N ASN A 59 14.47 -11.85 2.34
CA ASN A 59 13.05 -11.49 2.31
C ASN A 59 12.41 -11.76 3.67
N ILE A 60 11.14 -11.40 3.87
CA ILE A 60 10.49 -11.61 5.19
C ILE A 60 10.09 -13.06 5.46
N TRP A 61 10.12 -13.96 4.46
CA TRP A 61 9.68 -15.36 4.53
C TRP A 61 10.82 -16.35 4.65
N ASN A 62 11.76 -16.30 3.70
CA ASN A 62 12.84 -17.26 3.55
C ASN A 62 14.18 -16.57 3.29
N GLU A 63 15.24 -17.08 3.88
CA GLU A 63 16.61 -16.78 3.48
C GLU A 63 17.11 -17.92 2.61
N CYS A 64 17.85 -17.58 1.55
CA CYS A 64 18.57 -18.57 0.76
C CYS A 64 20.04 -18.18 0.83
N LEU A 65 20.85 -19.03 1.45
CA LEU A 65 22.28 -18.82 1.61
C LEU A 65 23.00 -19.85 0.76
N MET A 66 24.15 -19.46 0.22
CA MET A 66 25.00 -20.39 -0.51
C MET A 66 25.87 -21.17 0.47
N ASP A 67 25.70 -22.50 0.52
CA ASP A 67 26.57 -23.37 1.32
C ASP A 67 27.92 -23.51 0.61
N ASN A 68 28.93 -22.84 1.17
CA ASN A 68 30.30 -22.85 0.64
C ASN A 68 30.92 -24.25 0.62
N GLN A 69 30.46 -25.19 1.46
CA GLN A 69 30.98 -26.56 1.53
C GLN A 69 30.44 -27.45 0.41
N HIS A 70 29.15 -27.36 0.09
CA HIS A 70 28.49 -28.21 -0.91
C HIS A 70 28.19 -27.49 -2.23
N GLN A 71 28.51 -26.20 -2.34
CA GLN A 71 28.23 -25.35 -3.52
C GLN A 71 26.74 -25.40 -3.92
N ASN A 72 25.84 -25.52 -2.94
CA ASN A 72 24.40 -25.61 -3.16
C ASN A 72 23.68 -24.47 -2.43
N TRP A 73 22.56 -24.02 -3.00
CA TRP A 73 21.69 -23.04 -2.38
C TRP A 73 20.75 -23.73 -1.41
N THR A 74 20.85 -23.39 -0.12
CA THR A 74 19.93 -23.89 0.91
C THR A 74 19.01 -22.75 1.34
N CYS A 75 17.70 -22.99 1.24
CA CYS A 75 16.69 -22.02 1.65
C CYS A 75 16.03 -22.46 2.96
N HIS A 76 16.05 -21.58 3.96
CA HIS A 76 15.44 -21.79 5.26
C HIS A 76 14.54 -20.60 5.63
N PRO A 77 13.53 -20.77 6.50
CA PRO A 77 12.80 -19.65 7.07
C PRO A 77 13.76 -18.69 7.78
N VAL A 78 13.64 -17.40 7.52
CA VAL A 78 14.60 -16.35 7.96
C VAL A 78 14.88 -16.34 9.46
N SER A 79 13.86 -16.61 10.26
CA SER A 79 13.94 -16.65 11.71
C SER A 79 12.59 -17.08 12.29
N ASP A 80 12.60 -17.93 13.31
CA ASP A 80 11.41 -18.26 14.11
C ASP A 80 11.05 -17.17 15.14
N SER A 81 11.59 -15.96 14.97
CA SER A 81 11.34 -14.86 15.88
C SER A 81 9.88 -14.39 15.82
N LYS A 82 9.28 -14.20 17.01
CA LYS A 82 7.88 -13.78 17.14
C LYS A 82 7.62 -12.41 16.49
N TRP A 83 8.60 -11.51 16.49
CA TRP A 83 8.46 -10.20 15.88
C TRP A 83 8.37 -10.28 14.35
N LEU A 84 9.13 -11.18 13.71
CA LEU A 84 9.11 -11.35 12.26
C LEU A 84 7.79 -11.97 11.77
N HIS A 85 7.26 -12.95 12.51
CA HIS A 85 5.90 -13.45 12.29
C HIS A 85 4.85 -12.33 12.39
N GLY A 86 5.04 -11.37 13.31
CA GLY A 86 4.22 -10.17 13.38
C GLY A 86 4.29 -9.33 12.10
N VAL A 87 5.50 -9.05 11.60
CA VAL A 87 5.71 -8.31 10.34
C VAL A 87 5.03 -9.00 9.17
N GLN A 88 5.22 -10.32 9.02
CA GLN A 88 4.58 -11.12 7.98
C GLN A 88 3.05 -11.02 8.05
N ALA A 89 2.48 -11.19 9.24
CA ALA A 89 1.03 -11.11 9.45
C ALA A 89 0.49 -9.73 9.07
N PHE A 90 1.16 -8.65 9.49
CA PHE A 90 0.73 -7.29 9.15
C PHE A 90 0.88 -6.96 7.65
N MET A 91 1.91 -7.47 6.98
CA MET A 91 2.06 -7.32 5.52
C MET A 91 0.92 -8.01 4.77
N VAL A 92 0.62 -9.27 5.10
CA VAL A 92 -0.52 -10.01 4.51
C VAL A 92 -1.84 -9.30 4.82
N LEU A 93 -2.04 -8.86 6.06
CA LEU A 93 -3.24 -8.15 6.47
C LEU A 93 -3.45 -6.84 5.69
N SER A 94 -2.37 -6.09 5.44
CA SER A 94 -2.42 -4.86 4.64
C SER A 94 -2.86 -5.13 3.20
N LEU A 95 -2.35 -6.20 2.58
CA LEU A 95 -2.71 -6.63 1.23
C LEU A 95 -4.17 -7.09 1.15
N LEU A 96 -4.64 -7.83 2.16
CA LEU A 96 -6.04 -8.27 2.24
C LEU A 96 -7.00 -7.10 2.37
N PHE A 97 -6.72 -6.15 3.29
CA PHE A 97 -7.56 -4.95 3.43
C PHE A 97 -7.56 -4.09 2.17
N SER A 98 -6.43 -3.94 1.48
CA SER A 98 -6.39 -3.16 0.24
C SER A 98 -7.15 -3.88 -0.88
N SER A 99 -7.04 -5.20 -0.97
CA SER A 99 -7.77 -5.99 -1.97
C SER A 99 -9.28 -5.92 -1.74
N LEU A 100 -9.72 -6.05 -0.48
CA LEU A 100 -11.13 -5.86 -0.10
C LEU A 100 -11.61 -4.45 -0.42
N ALA A 101 -10.83 -3.42 -0.11
CA ALA A 101 -11.14 -2.04 -0.44
C ALA A 101 -11.33 -1.85 -1.95
N PHE A 102 -10.45 -2.44 -2.76
CA PHE A 102 -10.53 -2.40 -4.22
C PHE A 102 -11.75 -3.13 -4.77
N ILE A 103 -12.07 -4.33 -4.28
CA ILE A 103 -13.25 -5.09 -4.70
C ILE A 103 -14.53 -4.32 -4.36
N ILE A 104 -14.62 -3.80 -3.12
CA ILE A 104 -15.75 -2.98 -2.69
C ILE A 104 -15.89 -1.77 -3.61
N PHE A 105 -14.78 -1.08 -3.92
CA PHE A 105 -14.76 0.07 -4.80
C PHE A 105 -15.18 -0.27 -6.24
N MET A 106 -14.74 -1.40 -6.80
CA MET A 106 -15.17 -1.86 -8.13
C MET A 106 -16.66 -2.19 -8.15
N TRP A 107 -17.15 -2.99 -7.19
CA TRP A 107 -18.57 -3.30 -7.08
C TRP A 107 -19.41 -2.01 -7.04
N GLN A 108 -18.98 -1.10 -6.19
CA GLN A 108 -19.53 0.22 -6.06
C GLN A 108 -19.61 1.01 -7.37
N LEU A 109 -18.57 0.99 -8.21
CA LEU A 109 -18.59 1.62 -9.54
C LEU A 109 -19.63 1.00 -10.48
N TYR A 110 -19.77 -0.33 -10.45
CA TYR A 110 -20.73 -1.04 -11.31
C TYR A 110 -22.18 -0.92 -10.85
N THR A 111 -22.42 -0.82 -9.53
CA THR A 111 -23.78 -0.90 -8.96
C THR A 111 -24.44 0.45 -8.69
N MET A 112 -23.70 1.58 -8.59
CA MET A 112 -24.34 2.82 -8.13
C MET A 112 -25.11 3.62 -9.20
N LYS A 113 -26.41 3.78 -8.92
CA LYS A 113 -27.16 5.03 -9.11
C LYS A 113 -27.10 5.84 -7.80
N ARG A 114 -26.11 6.73 -7.67
CA ARG A 114 -26.02 7.88 -6.73
C ARG A 114 -26.10 7.61 -5.20
N GLY A 115 -24.96 7.70 -4.49
CA GLY A 115 -24.94 8.38 -3.18
C GLY A 115 -24.24 7.76 -1.95
N SER A 116 -23.83 6.49 -1.88
CA SER A 116 -23.26 5.92 -0.62
C SER A 116 -21.82 5.37 -0.69
N LEU A 117 -21.09 5.68 -1.76
CA LEU A 117 -20.01 4.82 -2.23
C LEU A 117 -18.81 4.69 -1.25
N PHE A 118 -18.12 5.77 -0.86
CA PHE A 118 -16.69 5.58 -0.53
C PHE A 118 -16.30 5.39 0.95
N TYR A 119 -17.25 5.30 1.90
CA TYR A 119 -16.87 5.24 3.32
C TYR A 119 -16.21 3.91 3.71
N ALA A 120 -16.80 2.78 3.28
CA ALA A 120 -16.25 1.46 3.57
C ALA A 120 -14.87 1.26 2.92
N THR A 121 -14.73 1.55 1.62
CA THR A 121 -13.44 1.51 0.91
C THR A 121 -12.39 2.39 1.60
N GLY A 122 -12.74 3.61 1.98
CA GLY A 122 -11.83 4.53 2.66
C GLY A 122 -11.34 3.98 4.01
N ILE A 123 -12.23 3.37 4.81
CA ILE A 123 -11.84 2.75 6.09
C ILE A 123 -10.86 1.59 5.85
N PHE A 124 -11.18 0.66 4.96
CA PHE A 124 -10.28 -0.47 4.68
C PHE A 124 -8.92 0.01 4.16
N GLN A 125 -8.88 1.09 3.37
CA GLN A 125 -7.63 1.67 2.89
C GLN A 125 -6.82 2.33 4.02
N ILE A 126 -7.47 2.95 5.01
CA ILE A 126 -6.79 3.46 6.21
C ILE A 126 -6.27 2.29 7.05
N LEU A 127 -7.03 1.20 7.20
CA LEU A 127 -6.57 0.00 7.89
C LEU A 127 -5.35 -0.60 7.20
N THR A 128 -5.33 -0.66 5.87
CA THR A 128 -4.13 -1.01 5.09
C THR A 128 -2.94 -0.13 5.46
N ALA A 129 -3.12 1.19 5.51
CA ALA A 129 -2.06 2.14 5.84
C ALA A 129 -1.50 1.88 7.27
N VAL A 130 -2.38 1.65 8.25
CA VAL A 130 -1.97 1.33 9.62
C VAL A 130 -1.24 -0.02 9.70
N SER A 131 -1.72 -1.04 9.00
CA SER A 131 -1.08 -2.36 8.97
C SER A 131 0.32 -2.31 8.34
N VAL A 132 0.49 -1.68 7.18
CA VAL A 132 1.83 -1.59 6.53
C VAL A 132 2.78 -0.71 7.35
N PHE A 133 2.30 0.37 7.96
CA PHE A 133 3.08 1.20 8.87
C PHE A 133 3.56 0.41 10.10
N THR A 134 2.67 -0.39 10.70
CA THR A 134 3.00 -1.24 11.84
C THR A 134 4.04 -2.29 11.46
N ALA A 135 3.90 -2.95 10.31
CA ALA A 135 4.87 -3.91 9.79
C ALA A 135 6.26 -3.26 9.62
N ALA A 136 6.32 -2.12 8.93
CA ALA A 136 7.55 -1.39 8.67
C ALA A 136 8.22 -0.92 9.96
N LEU A 137 7.45 -0.41 10.93
CA LEU A 137 7.95 0.01 12.23
C LEU A 137 8.54 -1.15 13.04
N ILE A 138 7.80 -2.27 13.18
CA ILE A 138 8.30 -3.43 13.92
C ILE A 138 9.61 -3.91 13.30
N TYR A 139 9.67 -3.97 11.97
CA TYR A 139 10.87 -4.32 11.23
C TYR A 139 12.03 -3.37 11.55
N THR A 140 11.83 -2.04 11.50
CA THR A 140 12.90 -1.07 11.83
C THR A 140 13.41 -1.18 13.25
N ILE A 141 12.54 -1.46 14.22
CA ILE A 141 12.93 -1.52 15.63
C ILE A 141 13.72 -2.79 15.94
N HIS A 142 13.42 -3.90 15.24
CA HIS A 142 14.01 -5.20 15.54
C HIS A 142 15.11 -5.61 14.56
N VAL A 143 15.37 -4.84 13.48
CA VAL A 143 16.40 -5.18 12.50
C VAL A 143 17.80 -5.30 13.13
N ASP A 144 18.10 -4.55 14.19
CA ASP A 144 19.38 -4.66 14.89
C ASP A 144 19.53 -6.03 15.58
N THR A 145 18.43 -6.59 16.11
CA THR A 145 18.42 -7.96 16.67
C THR A 145 18.66 -9.02 15.58
N PHE A 146 18.22 -8.74 14.36
CA PHE A 146 18.48 -9.59 13.20
C PHE A 146 19.96 -9.56 12.76
N GLN A 147 20.64 -8.44 12.96
CA GLN A 147 22.07 -8.30 12.67
C GLN A 147 22.98 -8.96 13.71
N GLN A 148 22.57 -9.05 14.98
CA GLN A 148 23.40 -9.59 16.07
C GLN A 148 23.88 -11.04 15.84
N GLY A 149 23.18 -11.82 14.99
CA GLY A 149 23.56 -13.17 14.62
C GLY A 149 24.20 -13.33 13.23
N ARG A 150 24.45 -12.23 12.50
CA ARG A 150 24.96 -12.23 11.12
C ARG A 150 26.23 -11.38 10.98
N MET A 151 26.87 -11.45 9.81
CA MET A 151 28.02 -10.59 9.50
C MET A 151 27.63 -9.11 9.67
N PRO A 152 28.43 -8.31 10.39
CA PRO A 152 28.18 -6.89 10.55
C PRO A 152 28.23 -6.20 9.18
N GLY A 153 27.21 -5.39 8.91
CA GLY A 153 27.02 -4.71 7.63
C GLY A 153 25.78 -5.20 6.87
N GLY A 154 25.26 -4.33 6.01
CA GLY A 154 24.06 -4.56 5.22
C GLY A 154 23.24 -3.28 5.11
N SER A 155 22.27 -3.27 4.20
CA SER A 155 21.40 -2.12 3.97
C SER A 155 19.96 -2.54 3.78
N TYR A 156 19.03 -1.62 4.05
CA TYR A 156 17.62 -1.81 3.69
C TYR A 156 17.49 -2.04 2.18
N GLY A 157 16.76 -3.09 1.82
CA GLY A 157 16.47 -3.39 0.42
C GLY A 157 15.27 -2.60 -0.11
N HIS A 158 14.99 -2.74 -1.40
CA HIS A 158 13.93 -1.96 -2.05
C HIS A 158 12.54 -2.31 -1.53
N CYS A 159 12.24 -3.56 -1.16
CA CYS A 159 10.92 -3.95 -0.65
C CYS A 159 10.53 -3.17 0.61
N PHE A 160 11.49 -2.91 1.49
CA PHE A 160 11.30 -2.09 2.68
C PHE A 160 10.98 -0.64 2.31
N VAL A 161 11.67 -0.07 1.32
CA VAL A 161 11.38 1.28 0.81
C VAL A 161 9.98 1.32 0.17
N LEU A 162 9.60 0.30 -0.61
CA LEU A 162 8.26 0.21 -1.21
C LEU A 162 7.16 0.14 -0.16
N ALA A 163 7.37 -0.56 0.97
CA ALA A 163 6.43 -0.57 2.09
C ALA A 163 6.26 0.83 2.71
N TRP A 164 7.36 1.56 2.90
CA TRP A 164 7.33 2.95 3.38
C TRP A 164 6.67 3.92 2.40
N LEU A 165 6.79 3.68 1.09
CA LEU A 165 6.09 4.46 0.08
C LEU A 165 4.59 4.10 0.00
N ALA A 166 4.25 2.83 0.21
CA ALA A 166 2.87 2.36 0.21
C ALA A 166 2.06 2.97 1.36
N PHE A 167 2.66 3.17 2.55
CA PHE A 167 2.00 3.78 3.72
C PHE A 167 1.32 5.14 3.42
N PRO A 168 2.05 6.21 3.04
CA PRO A 168 1.45 7.52 2.83
C PRO A 168 0.51 7.51 1.64
N LEU A 169 0.81 6.73 0.59
CA LEU A 169 -0.08 6.59 -0.56
C LEU A 169 -1.42 5.96 -0.16
N ALA A 170 -1.40 4.88 0.63
CA ALA A 170 -2.60 4.25 1.18
C ALA A 170 -3.40 5.21 2.08
N LEU A 171 -2.71 5.95 2.96
CA LEU A 171 -3.36 6.93 3.84
C LEU A 171 -4.05 8.05 3.04
N VAL A 172 -3.34 8.66 2.08
CA VAL A 172 -3.89 9.69 1.19
C VAL A 172 -5.06 9.13 0.39
N SER A 173 -4.92 7.93 -0.17
CA SER A 173 -6.00 7.27 -0.91
C SER A 173 -7.25 7.08 -0.04
N GLY A 174 -7.10 6.59 1.20
CA GLY A 174 -8.20 6.43 2.14
C GLY A 174 -8.89 7.75 2.50
N ILE A 175 -8.11 8.80 2.76
CA ILE A 175 -8.63 10.15 3.03
C ILE A 175 -9.40 10.70 1.82
N VAL A 176 -8.88 10.53 0.60
CA VAL A 176 -9.52 10.98 -0.63
C VAL A 176 -10.85 10.24 -0.85
N TYR A 177 -10.90 8.92 -0.61
CA TYR A 177 -12.15 8.17 -0.65
C TYR A 177 -13.21 8.75 0.28
N ILE A 178 -12.85 9.04 1.54
CA ILE A 178 -13.78 9.62 2.51
C ILE A 178 -14.19 11.06 2.12
N HIS A 179 -13.28 11.87 1.58
CA HIS A 179 -13.57 13.25 1.18
C HIS A 179 -14.42 13.37 -0.08
N LEU A 180 -14.26 12.48 -1.06
CA LEU A 180 -15.10 12.45 -2.26
C LEU A 180 -16.57 12.28 -1.90
N ARG A 181 -16.89 11.52 -0.84
CA ARG A 181 -18.24 11.43 -0.28
C ARG A 181 -18.75 12.75 0.31
N LYS A 182 -17.90 13.58 0.92
CA LYS A 182 -18.35 14.82 1.59
C LYS A 182 -18.74 15.92 0.58
N LYS A 183 -18.34 15.78 -0.68
CA LYS A 183 -18.51 16.79 -1.73
C LYS A 183 -19.66 16.51 -2.71
N GLU A 184 -20.26 15.32 -2.64
CA GLU A 184 -21.53 14.97 -3.27
C GLU A 184 -22.71 15.19 -2.31
#